data_AF-T0Z9T0-F1
#
_entry.id   AF-T0Z9T0-F1
#
_cell.length_a   1.000
_cell.length_b   1.000
_cell.length_c   1.000
_cell.angle_alpha   90.00
_cell.angle_beta   90.00
_cell.angle_gamma   90.00
#
_symmetry.space_group_name_H-M   'P 1'
#
loop_
_entity.id
_entity.type
_entity.pdbx_description
1 polymer ?
#
loop_
_entity_poly.entity_id
_entity_poly.type
_entity_poly.pdbx_seq_one_letter_code
_entity_poly.pdbx_strand_id
1 'polypeptide(L)'
;MSSFDLVYPASEEEAIALLARAPAGETAVLAGGTDLLNDLEGQRIAPRQLLSLRRLPWNRWSWTGPALTIGSTAPLADLEYDPKIRADFPGLITAIEAVGSVALRSRATLGGNLGRSGSASDLIPMLLALDAGVEVVGPSGRRRATVDDLVVTSRRPALAPGELIRSILLPESRPSAYLWQRIRPTQDVSHVGVAVAFSPG
;
A
#
# COMPACT_ATOMS: atom_id res chain seq x y z
N MET A 1 -0.50 -9.55 24.43
CA MET A 1 0.25 -8.68 23.50
C MET A 1 1.39 -8.04 24.26
N SER A 2 2.59 -7.95 23.69
CA SER A 2 3.69 -7.18 24.28
C SER A 2 3.34 -5.69 24.30
N SER A 3 3.82 -4.95 25.30
CA SER A 3 3.67 -3.50 25.35
C SER A 3 4.45 -2.84 24.21
N PHE A 4 3.89 -1.81 23.60
CA PHE A 4 4.53 -0.98 22.59
C PHE A 4 4.13 0.48 22.77
N ASP A 5 5.02 1.38 22.38
CA ASP A 5 4.74 2.82 22.33
C ASP A 5 4.13 3.18 20.97
N LEU A 6 3.06 3.95 20.97
CA LEU A 6 2.44 4.46 19.75
C LEU A 6 2.89 5.91 19.51
N VAL A 7 3.64 6.13 18.44
CA VAL A 7 4.22 7.43 18.10
C VAL A 7 3.53 8.02 16.87
N TYR A 8 3.29 9.33 16.93
CA TYR A 8 2.67 10.10 15.86
C TYR A 8 3.62 11.21 15.40
N PRO A 9 4.46 10.98 14.38
CA PRO A 9 5.31 12.04 13.84
C PRO A 9 4.46 13.23 13.37
N ALA A 10 4.95 14.43 13.62
CA ALA A 10 4.36 15.69 13.18
C ALA A 10 4.69 16.01 11.72
N SER A 11 5.74 15.40 11.15
CA SER A 11 6.11 15.59 9.75
C SER A 11 6.71 14.34 9.09
N GLU A 12 6.86 14.38 7.77
CA GLU A 12 7.58 13.36 7.00
C GLU A 12 9.04 13.22 7.48
N GLU A 13 9.71 14.34 7.73
CA GLU A 13 11.10 14.39 8.18
C GLU A 13 11.25 13.74 9.57
N GLU A 14 10.30 13.98 10.48
CA GLU A 14 10.30 13.35 11.79
C GLU A 14 10.05 11.83 11.67
N ALA A 15 9.11 11.41 10.82
CA ALA A 15 8.85 9.99 10.57
C ALA A 15 10.11 9.26 10.06
N ILE A 16 10.79 9.85 9.07
CA ILE A 16 12.04 9.35 8.51
C ILE A 16 13.13 9.29 9.59
N ALA A 17 13.30 10.35 10.38
CA ALA A 17 14.31 10.42 11.41
C ALA A 17 14.11 9.37 12.52
N LEU A 18 12.85 9.14 12.93
CA LEU A 18 12.50 8.11 13.90
C LEU A 18 12.84 6.72 13.37
N LEU A 19 12.45 6.40 12.12
CA LEU A 19 12.73 5.09 11.52
C LEU A 19 14.21 4.86 11.26
N ALA A 20 14.95 5.90 10.86
CA ALA A 20 16.39 5.79 10.57
C ALA A 20 17.23 5.50 11.82
N ARG A 21 16.77 5.97 13.00
CA ARG A 21 17.44 5.75 14.29
C ARG A 21 16.99 4.48 14.98
N ALA A 22 15.85 3.91 14.58
CA ALA A 22 15.31 2.73 15.21
C ALA A 22 16.16 1.49 14.90
N PRO A 23 16.47 0.64 15.90
CA PRO A 23 17.07 -0.66 15.64
C PRO A 23 16.16 -1.51 14.74
N ALA A 24 16.77 -2.33 13.89
CA ALA A 24 16.03 -3.17 12.96
C ALA A 24 15.04 -4.09 13.68
N GLY A 25 13.76 -4.01 13.30
CA GLY A 25 12.69 -4.83 13.89
C GLY A 25 12.07 -4.29 15.17
N GLU A 26 12.60 -3.20 15.76
CA GLU A 26 12.02 -2.61 16.97
C GLU A 26 10.86 -1.65 16.69
N THR A 27 10.78 -1.08 15.49
CA THR A 27 9.68 -0.20 15.07
C THR A 27 8.92 -0.80 13.90
N ALA A 28 7.59 -0.82 14.00
CA ALA A 28 6.72 -1.17 12.89
C ALA A 28 5.92 0.06 12.42
N VAL A 29 5.77 0.21 11.11
CA VAL A 29 5.02 1.31 10.50
C VAL A 29 3.53 0.97 10.46
N LEU A 30 2.72 1.85 11.03
CA LEU A 30 1.26 1.73 11.10
C LEU A 30 0.60 2.69 10.11
N ALA A 31 0.14 2.16 8.97
CA ALA A 31 -0.82 2.81 8.08
C ALA A 31 -2.27 2.45 8.51
N GLY A 32 -2.98 1.64 7.72
CA GLY A 32 -4.32 1.16 8.02
C GLY A 32 -4.43 0.14 9.17
N GLY A 33 -3.34 -0.60 9.39
CA GLY A 33 -3.22 -1.59 10.47
C GLY A 33 -3.92 -2.93 10.22
N THR A 34 -4.50 -3.16 9.05
CA THR A 34 -5.28 -4.37 8.76
C THR A 34 -4.46 -5.66 8.80
N ASP A 35 -3.19 -5.62 8.36
CA ASP A 35 -2.27 -6.75 8.49
C ASP A 35 -1.43 -6.67 9.76
N LEU A 36 -0.93 -5.47 10.08
CA LEU A 36 -0.03 -5.25 11.21
C LEU A 36 -0.64 -5.69 12.55
N LEU A 37 -1.91 -5.33 12.79
CA LEU A 37 -2.58 -5.70 14.04
C LEU A 37 -2.80 -7.22 14.14
N ASN A 38 -3.08 -7.89 13.01
CA ASN A 38 -3.18 -9.35 12.96
C ASN A 38 -1.83 -10.04 13.17
N ASP A 39 -0.72 -9.43 12.71
CA ASP A 39 0.64 -9.91 12.96
C ASP A 39 1.00 -9.75 14.46
N LEU A 40 0.57 -8.66 15.11
CA LEU A 40 0.75 -8.42 16.56
C LEU A 40 -0.07 -9.38 17.43
N GLU A 41 -1.36 -9.55 17.12
CA GLU A 41 -2.26 -10.44 17.87
C GLU A 41 -1.80 -11.90 17.77
N GLY A 42 -1.39 -12.32 16.57
CA GLY A 42 -0.80 -13.63 16.33
C GLY A 42 0.65 -13.77 16.80
N GLN A 43 1.23 -12.77 17.47
CA GLN A 43 2.60 -12.75 17.99
C GLN A 43 3.68 -13.07 16.93
N ARG A 44 3.41 -12.77 15.66
CA ARG A 44 4.34 -12.96 14.53
C ARG A 44 5.44 -11.91 14.52
N ILE A 45 5.20 -10.78 15.18
CA ILE A 45 6.14 -9.69 15.41
C ILE A 45 5.96 -9.17 16.85
N ALA A 46 6.99 -8.54 17.40
CA ALA A 46 6.95 -7.91 18.73
C ALA A 46 7.73 -6.59 18.72
N PRO A 47 7.30 -5.58 17.95
CA PRO A 47 7.94 -4.27 17.95
C PRO A 47 7.76 -3.60 19.31
N ARG A 48 8.71 -2.74 19.68
CA ARG A 48 8.64 -1.87 20.85
C ARG A 48 7.91 -0.58 20.55
N GLN A 49 7.84 -0.19 19.28
CA GLN A 49 7.20 1.03 18.82
C GLN A 49 6.35 0.80 17.57
N LEU A 50 5.18 1.46 17.53
CA LEU A 50 4.38 1.64 16.33
C LEU A 50 4.45 3.09 15.88
N LEU A 51 4.99 3.33 14.68
CA LEU A 51 5.03 4.66 14.08
C LEU A 51 3.81 4.85 13.19
N SER A 52 2.85 5.66 13.62
CA SER A 52 1.60 5.89 12.91
C SER A 52 1.72 6.97 11.84
N LEU A 53 1.43 6.61 10.59
CA LEU A 53 1.40 7.56 9.47
C LEU A 53 0.10 8.39 9.42
N ARG A 54 -0.84 8.17 10.35
CA ARG A 54 -2.20 8.75 10.30
C ARG A 54 -2.23 10.28 10.29
N ARG A 55 -1.23 10.94 10.88
CA ARG A 55 -1.15 12.42 10.92
C ARG A 55 -0.48 13.03 9.69
N LEU A 56 0.20 12.21 8.88
CA LEU A 56 0.80 12.69 7.64
C LEU A 56 -0.30 12.91 6.60
N PRO A 57 -0.21 13.97 5.77
CA PRO A 57 -1.22 14.31 4.78
C PRO A 57 -1.15 13.39 3.54
N TRP A 58 -0.92 12.10 3.74
CA TRP A 58 -0.76 11.09 2.68
C TRP A 58 -2.05 10.33 2.38
N ASN A 59 -3.20 10.85 2.85
CA ASN A 59 -4.51 10.26 2.64
C ASN A 59 -5.26 10.86 1.44
N ARG A 60 -4.57 11.64 0.61
CA ARG A 60 -5.14 12.35 -0.54
C ARG A 60 -4.55 11.83 -1.84
N TRP A 61 -5.24 12.12 -2.93
CA TRP A 61 -4.76 11.91 -4.29
C TRP A 61 -4.88 13.19 -5.11
N SER A 62 -4.11 13.27 -6.19
CA SER A 62 -4.11 14.41 -7.11
C SER A 62 -3.85 13.96 -8.54
N TRP A 63 -4.33 14.76 -9.49
CA TRP A 63 -4.17 14.53 -10.92
C TRP A 63 -3.16 15.52 -11.50
N THR A 64 -2.29 15.05 -12.38
CA THR A 64 -1.41 15.89 -13.21
C THR A 64 -1.62 15.47 -14.66
N GLY A 65 -2.50 16.19 -15.36
CA GLY A 65 -3.02 15.72 -16.64
C GLY A 65 -3.75 14.37 -16.46
N PRO A 66 -3.42 13.33 -17.24
CA PRO A 66 -4.04 12.01 -17.10
C PRO A 66 -3.40 11.14 -16.01
N ALA A 67 -2.26 11.55 -15.44
CA ALA A 67 -1.57 10.78 -14.41
C ALA A 67 -2.19 11.04 -13.02
N LEU A 68 -2.26 9.98 -12.21
CA LEU A 68 -2.86 10.00 -10.87
C LEU A 68 -1.79 9.67 -9.82
N THR A 69 -1.63 10.55 -8.83
CA THR A 69 -0.79 10.30 -7.65
C THR A 69 -1.69 10.01 -6.45
N ILE A 70 -1.52 8.86 -5.81
CA ILE A 70 -2.29 8.45 -4.64
C ILE A 70 -1.36 8.37 -3.43
N GLY A 71 -1.65 9.14 -2.38
CA GLY A 71 -0.91 9.06 -1.13
C GLY A 71 -1.01 7.69 -0.48
N SER A 72 0.06 7.26 0.18
CA SER A 72 0.21 5.90 0.69
C SER A 72 -0.79 5.52 1.79
N THR A 73 -1.38 6.50 2.49
CA THR A 73 -2.37 6.28 3.54
C THR A 73 -3.81 6.54 3.10
N ALA A 74 -4.06 6.75 1.80
CA ALA A 74 -5.41 6.86 1.25
C ALA A 74 -6.18 5.54 1.51
N PRO A 75 -7.33 5.58 2.20
CA PRO A 75 -8.17 4.41 2.41
C PRO A 75 -8.65 3.83 1.07
N LEU A 76 -8.65 2.50 0.95
CA LEU A 76 -9.10 1.84 -0.28
C LEU A 76 -10.56 2.14 -0.60
N ALA A 77 -11.42 2.25 0.42
CA ALA A 77 -12.82 2.63 0.25
C ALA A 77 -12.99 4.03 -0.37
N ASP A 78 -12.13 4.99 -0.01
CA ASP A 78 -12.21 6.34 -0.56
C ASP A 78 -11.88 6.34 -2.06
N LEU A 79 -10.92 5.50 -2.47
CA LEU A 79 -10.57 5.31 -3.88
C LEU A 79 -11.64 4.53 -4.66
N GLU A 80 -12.26 3.52 -4.03
CA GLU A 80 -13.34 2.70 -4.59
C GLU A 80 -14.56 3.54 -5.01
N TYR A 81 -14.87 4.57 -4.21
CA TYR A 81 -16.02 5.44 -4.40
C TYR A 81 -15.72 6.76 -5.13
N ASP A 82 -14.47 7.05 -5.48
CA ASP A 82 -14.14 8.23 -6.30
C ASP A 82 -14.64 8.02 -7.74
N PRO A 83 -15.56 8.86 -8.26
CA PRO A 83 -16.16 8.65 -9.57
C PRO A 83 -15.15 8.70 -10.72
N LYS A 84 -14.09 9.53 -10.60
CA LYS A 84 -13.09 9.69 -11.65
C LYS A 84 -12.11 8.52 -11.64
N ILE A 85 -11.66 8.07 -10.46
CA ILE A 85 -10.83 6.86 -10.36
C ILE A 85 -11.60 5.65 -10.86
N ARG A 86 -12.90 5.55 -10.57
CA ARG A 86 -13.75 4.46 -11.06
C ARG A 86 -13.92 4.45 -12.57
N ALA A 87 -14.06 5.62 -13.18
CA ALA A 87 -14.16 5.75 -14.63
C ALA A 87 -12.81 5.45 -15.32
N ASP A 88 -11.72 6.01 -14.80
CA ASP A 88 -10.42 5.97 -15.47
C ASP A 88 -9.63 4.70 -15.14
N PHE A 89 -9.77 4.10 -13.96
CA PHE A 89 -9.00 2.92 -13.54
C PHE A 89 -9.91 1.75 -13.12
N PRO A 90 -10.77 1.24 -14.01
CA PRO A 90 -11.74 0.19 -13.66
C PRO A 90 -11.07 -1.09 -13.17
N GLY A 91 -9.94 -1.51 -13.76
CA GLY A 91 -9.17 -2.67 -13.30
C GLY A 91 -8.64 -2.50 -11.86
N LEU A 92 -8.17 -1.30 -11.51
CA LEU A 92 -7.79 -0.97 -10.13
C LEU A 92 -8.97 -1.08 -9.18
N ILE A 93 -10.14 -0.59 -9.57
CA ILE A 93 -11.35 -0.69 -8.75
C ILE A 93 -11.73 -2.15 -8.52
N THR A 94 -11.71 -3.00 -9.55
CA THR A 94 -12.00 -4.44 -9.37
C THR A 94 -10.99 -5.11 -8.44
N ALA A 95 -9.70 -4.75 -8.51
CA ALA A 95 -8.69 -5.23 -7.58
C ALA A 95 -8.92 -4.71 -6.15
N ILE A 96 -9.35 -3.46 -5.98
CA ILE A 96 -9.72 -2.89 -4.67
C ILE A 96 -10.93 -3.61 -4.10
N GLU A 97 -12.00 -3.80 -4.87
CA GLU A 97 -13.23 -4.47 -4.46
C GLU A 97 -12.97 -5.92 -4.01
N ALA A 98 -11.93 -6.56 -4.58
CA ALA A 98 -11.46 -7.88 -4.19
C ALA A 98 -10.83 -7.90 -2.77
N VAL A 99 -10.32 -6.78 -2.27
CA VAL A 99 -9.68 -6.72 -0.95
C VAL A 99 -10.73 -6.83 0.16
N GLY A 100 -10.83 -8.02 0.76
CA GLY A 100 -11.57 -8.27 2.01
C GLY A 100 -13.02 -7.76 2.00
N SER A 101 -13.47 -7.20 3.12
CA SER A 101 -14.79 -6.59 3.27
C SER A 101 -14.71 -5.06 3.13
N VAL A 102 -15.86 -4.41 2.92
CA VAL A 102 -15.97 -2.94 2.94
C VAL A 102 -15.35 -2.34 4.20
N ALA A 103 -15.64 -2.90 5.38
CA ALA A 103 -15.06 -2.44 6.65
C ALA A 103 -13.52 -2.57 6.71
N LEU A 104 -12.97 -3.61 6.07
CA LEU A 104 -11.52 -3.76 5.91
C LEU A 104 -10.99 -2.67 4.99
N ARG A 105 -11.64 -2.39 3.85
CA ARG A 105 -11.23 -1.36 2.88
C ARG A 105 -11.33 0.07 3.39
N SER A 106 -12.23 0.36 4.33
CA SER A 106 -12.28 1.66 5.01
C SER A 106 -11.03 1.95 5.85
N ARG A 107 -10.20 0.94 6.12
CA ARG A 107 -8.94 1.08 6.87
C ARG A 107 -7.72 0.71 6.06
N ALA A 108 -7.80 -0.31 5.21
CA ALA A 108 -6.71 -0.72 4.34
C ALA A 108 -6.30 0.43 3.41
N THR A 109 -5.02 0.45 3.02
CA THR A 109 -4.45 1.51 2.19
C THR A 109 -3.62 0.87 1.08
N LEU A 110 -3.45 1.58 -0.05
CA LEU A 110 -2.57 1.10 -1.14
C LEU A 110 -1.12 0.96 -0.64
N GLY A 111 -0.62 1.96 0.08
CA GLY A 111 0.73 1.93 0.63
C GLY A 111 0.94 0.82 1.65
N GLY A 112 -0.07 0.52 2.47
CA GLY A 112 -0.03 -0.61 3.40
C GLY A 112 0.04 -1.97 2.68
N ASN A 113 -0.73 -2.16 1.61
CA ASN A 113 -0.69 -3.39 0.81
C ASN A 113 0.68 -3.60 0.16
N LEU A 114 1.21 -2.55 -0.48
CA LEU A 114 2.53 -2.58 -1.10
C LEU A 114 3.63 -2.77 -0.05
N GLY A 115 3.57 -2.03 1.05
CA GLY A 115 4.50 -2.10 2.18
C GLY A 115 4.47 -3.43 2.93
N ARG A 116 3.40 -4.22 2.78
CA ARG A 116 3.33 -5.60 3.28
C ARG A 116 3.92 -6.62 2.30
N SER A 117 3.91 -6.30 0.99
CA SER A 117 4.34 -7.17 -0.11
C SER A 117 3.84 -8.61 0.04
N GLY A 118 2.55 -8.76 0.38
CA GLY A 118 1.94 -10.06 0.59
C GLY A 118 1.74 -10.79 -0.73
N SER A 119 2.15 -12.06 -0.81
CA SER A 119 2.00 -12.91 -2.01
C SER A 119 0.55 -13.12 -2.47
N ALA A 120 -0.40 -12.81 -1.59
CA ALA A 120 -1.84 -12.93 -1.78
C ALA A 120 -2.52 -11.59 -2.11
N SER A 121 -1.77 -10.50 -2.30
CA SER A 121 -2.34 -9.18 -2.56
C SER A 121 -2.97 -9.13 -3.95
N ASP A 122 -4.25 -8.76 -4.01
CA ASP A 122 -4.93 -8.46 -5.27
C ASP A 122 -4.42 -7.15 -5.92
N LEU A 123 -3.85 -6.24 -5.12
CA LEU A 123 -3.43 -4.92 -5.57
C LEU A 123 -2.07 -4.96 -6.27
N ILE A 124 -1.13 -5.80 -5.81
CA ILE A 124 0.22 -5.86 -6.38
C ILE A 124 0.21 -6.23 -7.88
N PRO A 125 -0.46 -7.31 -8.32
CA PRO A 125 -0.57 -7.64 -9.74
C PRO A 125 -1.18 -6.50 -10.55
N MET A 126 -2.19 -5.82 -10.02
CA MET A 126 -2.83 -4.70 -10.72
C MET A 126 -1.93 -3.47 -10.83
N LEU A 127 -1.17 -3.14 -9.78
CA LEU A 127 -0.20 -2.05 -9.84
C LEU A 127 0.96 -2.36 -10.79
N LEU A 128 1.44 -3.61 -10.82
CA LEU A 128 2.41 -4.08 -11.83
C LEU A 128 1.83 -3.95 -13.24
N ALA A 129 0.61 -4.46 -13.44
CA ALA A 129 -0.07 -4.38 -14.72
C ALA A 129 -0.43 -2.96 -15.14
N LEU A 130 -0.39 -1.95 -14.26
CA LEU A 130 -0.58 -0.54 -14.61
C LEU A 130 0.74 0.22 -14.79
N ASP A 131 1.89 -0.46 -14.73
CA ASP A 131 3.22 0.16 -14.70
C ASP A 131 3.32 1.26 -13.62
N ALA A 132 2.74 0.99 -12.46
CA ALA A 132 2.72 1.95 -11.36
C ALA A 132 4.14 2.25 -10.87
N GLY A 133 4.43 3.54 -10.73
CA GLY A 133 5.59 4.03 -10.00
C GLY A 133 5.30 4.17 -8.51
N VAL A 134 6.34 4.29 -7.72
CA VAL A 134 6.27 4.46 -6.27
C VAL A 134 7.23 5.56 -5.86
N GLU A 135 6.74 6.57 -5.15
CA GLU A 135 7.57 7.56 -4.51
C GLU A 135 7.96 7.07 -3.12
N VAL A 136 9.27 6.90 -2.92
CA VAL A 136 9.88 6.51 -1.64
C VAL A 136 10.61 7.72 -1.07
N VAL A 137 10.43 7.94 0.23
CA VAL A 137 11.11 8.98 0.99
C VAL A 137 11.94 8.36 2.10
N GLY A 138 13.12 8.90 2.37
CA GLY A 138 14.02 8.38 3.39
C GLY A 138 15.14 9.36 3.74
N PRO A 139 16.14 8.92 4.51
CA PRO A 139 17.22 9.79 5.00
C PRO A 139 18.04 10.44 3.88
N SER A 140 18.13 9.76 2.73
CA SER A 140 18.85 10.25 1.53
C SER A 140 17.97 11.10 0.61
N GLY A 141 16.77 11.49 1.05
CA GLY A 141 15.82 12.28 0.26
C GLY A 141 14.75 11.42 -0.40
N ARG A 142 14.31 11.83 -1.60
CA ARG A 142 13.23 11.18 -2.35
C ARG A 142 13.80 10.39 -3.52
N ARG A 143 13.24 9.20 -3.77
CA ARG A 143 13.52 8.41 -4.97
C ARG A 143 12.24 7.85 -5.56
N ARG A 144 12.30 7.56 -6.86
CA ARG A 144 11.26 6.79 -7.55
C ARG A 144 11.71 5.33 -7.64
N ALA A 145 10.75 4.43 -7.50
CA ALA A 145 10.91 3.00 -7.70
C ALA A 145 9.75 2.49 -8.56
N THR A 146 9.94 1.35 -9.21
CA THR A 146 8.83 0.57 -9.74
C THR A 146 8.21 -0.29 -8.64
N VAL A 147 7.02 -0.84 -8.88
CA VAL A 147 6.46 -1.87 -7.99
C VAL A 147 7.36 -3.11 -7.97
N ASP A 148 7.97 -3.48 -9.09
CA ASP A 148 8.87 -4.63 -9.21
C ASP A 148 10.12 -4.47 -8.32
N ASP A 149 10.71 -3.26 -8.30
CA ASP A 149 11.85 -2.93 -7.42
C ASP A 149 11.53 -3.13 -5.93
N LEU A 150 10.26 -2.96 -5.55
CA LEU A 150 9.83 -3.04 -4.15
C LEU A 150 9.30 -4.41 -3.77
N VAL A 151 8.68 -5.17 -4.67
CA VAL A 151 8.05 -6.46 -4.32
C VAL A 151 9.08 -7.58 -4.40
N VAL A 152 9.67 -7.92 -3.26
CA VAL A 152 10.55 -9.08 -3.11
C VAL A 152 9.73 -10.27 -2.58
N THR A 153 10.12 -11.50 -2.93
CA THR A 153 9.47 -12.74 -2.48
C THR A 153 9.45 -12.96 -0.95
N SER A 154 10.10 -12.08 -0.17
CA SER A 154 10.33 -12.23 1.27
C SER A 154 9.27 -11.59 2.18
N ARG A 155 8.06 -11.27 1.69
CA ARG A 155 6.99 -10.61 2.48
C ARG A 155 7.42 -9.27 3.11
N ARG A 156 8.47 -8.64 2.57
CA ARG A 156 8.96 -7.32 2.96
C ARG A 156 9.34 -6.56 1.68
N PRO A 157 8.96 -5.28 1.57
CA PRO A 157 9.34 -4.50 0.43
C PRO A 157 10.84 -4.21 0.46
N ALA A 158 11.46 -3.99 -0.70
CA ALA A 158 12.85 -3.54 -0.83
C ALA A 158 12.99 -2.04 -0.45
N LEU A 159 12.76 -1.76 0.84
CA LEU A 159 12.97 -0.46 1.46
C LEU A 159 14.25 -0.51 2.30
N ALA A 160 15.11 0.50 2.12
CA ALA A 160 16.27 0.71 2.97
C ALA A 160 15.83 1.19 4.37
N PRO A 161 16.70 1.04 5.40
CA PRO A 161 16.41 1.57 6.73
C PRO A 161 16.03 3.06 6.70
N GLY A 162 14.92 3.41 7.35
CA GLY A 162 14.39 4.78 7.36
C GLY A 162 13.51 5.15 6.16
N GLU A 163 13.34 4.28 5.17
CA GLU A 163 12.49 4.55 4.02
C GLU A 163 11.00 4.29 4.27
N LEU A 164 10.16 5.10 3.63
CA LEU A 164 8.70 5.04 3.65
C LEU A 164 8.16 5.16 2.22
N ILE A 165 7.11 4.40 1.93
CA ILE A 165 6.30 4.61 0.73
C ILE A 165 5.43 5.86 0.98
N ARG A 166 5.66 6.91 0.20
CA ARG A 166 4.92 8.17 0.29
C ARG A 166 3.70 8.18 -0.62
N SER A 167 3.87 7.77 -1.86
CA SER A 167 2.79 7.76 -2.84
C SER A 167 2.96 6.68 -3.91
N ILE A 168 1.82 6.29 -4.50
CA ILE A 168 1.73 5.42 -5.67
C ILE A 168 1.41 6.32 -6.86
N LEU A 169 2.15 6.13 -7.95
CA LEU A 169 2.12 6.95 -9.16
C LEU A 169 1.52 6.11 -10.28
N LEU A 170 0.29 6.38 -10.66
CA LEU A 170 -0.35 5.75 -11.80
C LEU A 170 -0.12 6.62 -13.04
N PRO A 171 0.40 6.05 -14.14
CA PRO A 171 0.51 6.76 -15.41
C PRO A 171 -0.89 7.05 -15.98
N GLU A 172 -0.94 7.54 -17.22
CA GLU A 172 -2.21 7.68 -17.93
C GLU A 172 -3.01 6.37 -17.91
N SER A 173 -4.32 6.52 -17.70
CA SER A 173 -5.25 5.40 -17.74
C SER A 173 -5.14 4.64 -19.05
N ARG A 174 -5.22 3.32 -18.93
CA ARG A 174 -5.29 2.40 -20.05
C ARG A 174 -6.34 1.32 -19.77
N PRO A 175 -6.95 0.74 -20.82
CA PRO A 175 -7.88 -0.37 -20.65
C PRO A 175 -7.26 -1.47 -19.80
N SER A 176 -7.90 -1.81 -18.69
CA SER A 176 -7.37 -2.74 -17.70
C SER A 176 -8.48 -3.56 -17.06
N ALA A 177 -8.12 -4.77 -16.63
CA ALA A 177 -9.03 -5.68 -15.94
C ALA A 177 -8.29 -6.47 -14.87
N TYR A 178 -9.00 -6.79 -13.79
CA TYR A 178 -8.57 -7.71 -12.76
C TYR A 178 -9.59 -8.84 -12.59
N LEU A 179 -9.14 -10.08 -12.59
CA LEU A 179 -9.95 -11.27 -12.34
C LEU A 179 -9.30 -12.09 -11.24
N TRP A 180 -10.12 -12.78 -10.47
CA TRP A 180 -9.66 -13.63 -9.37
C TRP A 180 -10.46 -14.93 -9.28
N GLN A 181 -9.82 -15.97 -8.77
CA GLN A 181 -10.44 -17.25 -8.40
C GLN A 181 -10.20 -17.53 -6.92
N ARG A 182 -11.28 -17.88 -6.21
CA ARG A 182 -11.28 -18.23 -4.77
C ARG A 182 -11.93 -19.59 -4.55
N ILE A 183 -11.68 -20.22 -3.40
CA ILE A 183 -12.40 -21.44 -3.00
C ILE A 183 -13.70 -21.05 -2.30
N ARG A 184 -13.65 -20.06 -1.41
CA ARG A 184 -14.83 -19.49 -0.76
C ARG A 184 -15.23 -18.18 -1.47
N PRO A 185 -16.54 -17.99 -1.75
CA PRO A 185 -17.00 -16.84 -2.52
C PRO A 185 -16.91 -15.51 -1.76
N THR A 186 -16.82 -15.54 -0.43
CA THR A 186 -16.74 -14.34 0.41
C THR A 186 -15.58 -14.42 1.40
N GLN A 187 -14.90 -13.28 1.61
CA GLN A 187 -13.80 -13.11 2.58
C GLN A 187 -12.68 -14.16 2.49
N ASP A 188 -12.43 -14.67 1.28
CA ASP A 188 -11.32 -15.59 0.99
C ASP A 188 -10.19 -14.84 0.32
N VAL A 189 -8.99 -15.37 0.47
CA VAL A 189 -7.82 -14.92 -0.28
C VAL A 189 -7.91 -15.45 -1.71
N SER A 190 -7.57 -14.62 -2.69
CA SER A 190 -7.46 -15.06 -4.09
C SER A 190 -6.38 -16.13 -4.21
N HIS A 191 -6.75 -17.32 -4.69
CA HIS A 191 -5.78 -18.38 -5.02
C HIS A 191 -5.06 -18.06 -6.32
N VAL A 192 -5.78 -17.45 -7.26
CA VAL A 192 -5.23 -16.92 -8.50
C VAL A 192 -5.82 -15.53 -8.70
N GLY A 193 -4.96 -14.56 -8.97
CA GLY A 193 -5.31 -13.20 -9.38
C GLY A 193 -4.61 -12.89 -10.70
N VAL A 194 -5.35 -12.40 -11.68
CA VAL A 194 -4.83 -12.03 -13.00
C VAL A 194 -5.18 -10.58 -13.26
N ALA A 195 -4.15 -9.76 -13.40
CA ALA A 195 -4.26 -8.38 -13.83
C ALA A 195 -3.74 -8.25 -15.26
N VAL A 196 -4.45 -7.48 -16.08
CA VAL A 196 -4.04 -7.13 -17.44
C VAL A 196 -4.28 -5.64 -17.64
N ALA A 197 -3.36 -4.98 -18.33
CA ALA A 197 -3.63 -3.70 -18.92
C ALA A 197 -3.06 -3.64 -20.35
N PHE A 198 -3.81 -3.02 -21.24
CA PHE A 198 -3.51 -2.95 -22.65
C PHE A 198 -2.89 -1.59 -22.99
N SER A 199 -1.71 -1.61 -23.59
CA SER A 199 -1.14 -0.42 -24.23
C SER A 199 -1.14 -0.65 -25.73
N PRO A 200 -1.91 0.13 -26.52
CA PRO A 200 -1.71 0.13 -27.96
C PRO A 200 -0.32 0.71 -28.22
N GLY A 201 0.57 -0.10 -28.80
CA GLY A 201 1.91 0.33 -29.23
C GLY A 201 1.87 1.30 -30.40
#